data_AF-A0A961V9N4-F1
#
_entry.id   AF-A0A961V9N4-F1
#
_cell.length_a   1.000
_cell.length_b   1.000
_cell.length_c   1.000
_cell.angle_alpha   90.00
_cell.angle_beta   90.00
_cell.angle_gamma   90.00
#
_symmetry.space_group_name_H-M   'P 1'
#
loop_
_entity.id
_entity.type
_entity.pdbx_description
1 polymer ?
#
loop_
_entity_poly.entity_id
_entity_poly.type
_entity_poly.pdbx_seq_one_letter_code
_entity_poly.pdbx_strand_id
1 'polypeptide(L)'
;GLLAFHVSNRNMILQPVVAAAARDLGLEAYYRHHPPVKGDPLKYGSEVVVVGRKGGAVDTFADRSEWKHLSATVTARAWTDDYSNVLGAVLAQLRAVKPDSL
;
A
#
# COMPACT_ATOMS: atom_id res chain seq x y z
N GLY A 1 -10.21 -16.21 1.35
CA GLY A 1 -8.82 -16.23 0.85
C GLY A 1 -8.19 -14.87 1.04
N LEU A 2 -6.87 -14.80 0.98
CA LEU A 2 -6.08 -13.57 1.10
C LEU A 2 -5.20 -13.42 -0.14
N LEU A 3 -4.98 -12.18 -0.56
CA LEU A 3 -3.96 -11.84 -1.55
C LEU A 3 -3.02 -10.81 -0.95
N ALA A 4 -1.71 -11.03 -1.08
CA ALA A 4 -0.69 -10.13 -0.59
C ALA A 4 0.05 -9.49 -1.77
N PHE A 5 0.09 -8.18 -1.78
CA PHE A 5 0.83 -7.37 -2.74
C PHE A 5 2.09 -6.84 -2.07
N HIS A 6 3.24 -7.19 -2.63
CA HIS A 6 4.49 -6.49 -2.30
C HIS A 6 4.57 -5.21 -3.13
N VAL A 7 4.40 -4.06 -2.49
CA VAL A 7 4.25 -2.75 -3.15
C VAL A 7 5.46 -1.84 -2.94
N SER A 8 6.55 -2.36 -2.37
CA SER A 8 7.80 -1.62 -2.16
C SER A 8 8.33 -1.09 -3.48
N ASN A 9 8.36 0.24 -3.64
CA ASN A 9 8.90 0.88 -4.83
C ASN A 9 9.61 2.18 -4.45
N ARG A 10 10.86 2.36 -4.92
CA ARG A 10 11.67 3.54 -4.60
C ARG A 10 11.15 4.82 -5.27
N ASN A 11 10.36 4.67 -6.33
CA ASN A 11 9.97 5.77 -7.21
C ASN A 11 8.47 6.07 -7.16
N MET A 12 7.65 5.17 -6.59
CA MET A 12 6.18 5.28 -6.64
C MET A 12 5.53 4.89 -5.32
N ILE A 13 4.49 5.64 -4.95
CA ILE A 13 3.55 5.25 -3.90
C ILE A 13 2.44 4.42 -4.54
N LEU A 14 2.38 3.12 -4.20
CA LEU A 14 1.49 2.13 -4.85
C LEU A 14 0.38 1.60 -3.94
N GLN A 15 0.47 1.79 -2.63
CA GLN A 15 -0.56 1.44 -1.64
C GLN A 15 -1.93 2.00 -2.05
N PRO A 16 -2.08 3.28 -2.47
CA PRO A 16 -3.38 3.83 -2.86
C PRO A 16 -3.98 3.16 -4.10
N VAL A 17 -3.14 2.64 -5.01
CA VAL A 17 -3.60 1.91 -6.20
C VAL A 17 -4.26 0.59 -5.79
N VAL A 18 -3.60 -0.16 -4.89
CA VAL A 18 -4.17 -1.41 -4.35
C VAL A 18 -5.41 -1.12 -3.51
N ALA A 19 -5.40 -0.05 -2.71
CA ALA A 19 -6.56 0.37 -1.93
C ALA A 19 -7.77 0.68 -2.83
N ALA A 20 -7.55 1.40 -3.94
CA ALA A 20 -8.61 1.73 -4.89
C ALA A 20 -9.17 0.47 -5.56
N ALA A 21 -8.32 -0.47 -5.96
CA ALA A 21 -8.77 -1.76 -6.49
C ALA A 21 -9.58 -2.57 -5.47
N ALA A 22 -9.13 -2.61 -4.21
CA ALA A 22 -9.87 -3.28 -3.13
C ALA A 22 -11.25 -2.64 -2.91
N ARG A 23 -11.32 -1.30 -2.86
CA ARG A 23 -12.59 -0.55 -2.76
C ARG A 23 -13.53 -0.89 -3.91
N ASP A 24 -13.04 -0.82 -5.15
CA ASP A 24 -13.86 -1.03 -6.35
C ASP A 24 -14.41 -2.48 -6.42
N LEU A 25 -13.74 -3.43 -5.76
CA LEU A 25 -14.16 -4.83 -5.62
C LEU A 25 -14.93 -5.13 -4.32
N GLY A 26 -15.19 -4.15 -3.45
CA GLY A 26 -15.85 -4.35 -2.15
C GLY A 26 -15.04 -5.19 -1.16
N LEU A 27 -13.72 -5.10 -1.22
CA LEU A 27 -12.76 -5.83 -0.37
C LEU A 27 -12.17 -4.92 0.71
N GLU A 28 -11.68 -5.53 1.78
CA GLU A 28 -10.90 -4.86 2.82
C GLU A 28 -9.41 -4.95 2.48
N ALA A 29 -8.65 -3.92 2.85
CA ALA A 29 -7.22 -3.85 2.64
C ALA A 29 -6.49 -3.41 3.93
N TYR A 30 -5.36 -4.04 4.21
CA TYR A 30 -4.47 -3.68 5.32
C TYR A 30 -3.05 -3.51 4.81
N TYR A 31 -2.38 -2.48 5.30
CA TYR A 31 -1.04 -2.11 4.90
C TYR A 31 -0.06 -2.24 6.06
N ARG A 32 1.15 -2.70 5.75
CA ARG A 32 2.28 -2.73 6.67
C ARG A 32 3.54 -2.24 5.98
N HIS A 33 4.24 -1.35 6.65
CA HIS A 33 5.62 -0.98 6.35
C HIS A 33 6.56 -1.75 7.29
N HIS A 34 7.53 -2.43 6.71
CA HIS A 34 8.66 -3.03 7.40
C HIS A 34 9.89 -2.15 7.17
N PRO A 35 10.39 -1.41 8.17
CA PRO A 35 11.57 -0.59 8.00
C PRO A 35 12.82 -1.46 7.75
N PRO A 36 13.86 -0.91 7.10
CA PRO A 36 15.13 -1.61 6.97
C PRO A 36 15.73 -1.91 8.34
N VAL A 37 16.45 -3.04 8.44
CA VAL A 37 17.09 -3.46 9.68
C VAL A 37 18.44 -2.74 9.82
N LYS A 38 18.63 -2.01 10.92
CA LYS A 38 19.91 -1.34 11.21
C LYS A 38 21.03 -2.38 11.34
N GLY A 39 22.12 -2.19 10.62
CA GLY A 39 23.30 -3.06 10.66
C GLY A 39 23.28 -4.23 9.68
N ASP A 40 22.22 -4.39 8.87
CA ASP A 40 22.15 -5.41 7.82
C ASP A 40 21.96 -4.73 6.45
N PRO A 41 23.05 -4.48 5.70
CA PRO A 41 22.98 -3.73 4.44
C PRO A 41 22.24 -4.48 3.32
N LEU A 42 21.96 -5.77 3.50
CA LEU A 42 21.24 -6.59 2.54
C LEU A 42 19.71 -6.59 2.79
N LYS A 43 19.24 -6.04 3.91
CA LYS A 43 17.81 -5.94 4.23
C LYS A 43 17.25 -4.56 3.96
N TYR A 44 16.59 -4.45 2.82
CA TYR A 44 15.82 -3.26 2.45
C TYR A 44 14.47 -3.23 3.18
N GLY A 45 13.97 -2.00 3.43
CA GLY A 45 12.60 -1.82 3.89
C GLY A 45 11.61 -2.32 2.83
N SER A 46 10.46 -2.83 3.29
CA SER A 46 9.41 -3.35 2.43
C SER A 46 8.03 -2.87 2.84
N GLU A 47 7.13 -2.89 1.88
CA GLU A 47 5.76 -2.43 2.00
C GLU A 47 4.85 -3.50 1.41
N VAL A 48 3.88 -3.92 2.22
CA VAL A 48 2.94 -4.97 1.86
C VAL A 48 1.53 -4.49 2.08
N VAL A 49 0.65 -4.78 1.11
CA VAL A 49 -0.79 -4.62 1.24
C VAL A 49 -1.43 -5.99 1.15
N VAL A 50 -2.23 -6.37 2.13
CA VAL A 50 -3.04 -7.59 2.11
C VAL A 50 -4.49 -7.20 1.85
N VAL A 51 -5.14 -7.91 0.94
CA VAL A 51 -6.56 -7.72 0.63
C VAL A 51 -7.35 -9.02 0.83
N GLY A 52 -8.63 -8.87 1.15
CA GLY A 52 -9.54 -10.00 1.26
C GLY A 52 -10.99 -9.56 1.45
N ARG A 53 -11.89 -10.54 1.48
CA ARG A 53 -13.32 -10.27 1.70
C ARG A 53 -13.57 -9.92 3.16
N LYS A 54 -14.40 -8.90 3.38
CA LYS A 54 -14.95 -8.55 4.69
C LYS A 54 -15.63 -9.76 5.35
N GLY A 55 -15.47 -9.93 6.67
CA GLY A 55 -15.96 -11.10 7.40
C GLY A 55 -15.12 -12.36 7.16
N GLY A 56 -13.96 -12.20 6.51
CA GLY A 56 -13.07 -13.29 6.14
C GLY A 56 -11.75 -13.26 6.90
N ALA A 57 -10.77 -14.04 6.42
CA ALA A 57 -9.45 -14.11 7.04
C ALA A 57 -8.69 -12.76 7.12
N VAL A 58 -9.10 -11.77 6.32
CA VAL A 58 -8.48 -10.44 6.29
C VAL A 58 -8.76 -9.66 7.58
N ASP A 59 -9.86 -9.98 8.27
CA ASP A 59 -10.24 -9.29 9.49
C ASP A 59 -9.24 -9.59 10.62
N THR A 60 -8.48 -10.68 10.53
CA THR A 60 -7.40 -11.01 11.50
C THR A 60 -6.25 -10.01 11.54
N PHE A 61 -6.18 -9.08 10.57
CA PHE A 61 -5.22 -7.98 10.56
C PHE A 61 -5.73 -6.74 11.29
N ALA A 62 -7.04 -6.63 11.57
CA ALA A 62 -7.62 -5.51 12.31
C ALA A 62 -7.07 -5.40 13.73
N ASP A 63 -6.83 -6.54 14.38
CA ASP A 63 -6.37 -6.61 15.78
C ASP A 63 -4.84 -6.53 15.92
N ARG A 64 -4.10 -6.37 14.82
CA ARG A 64 -2.63 -6.38 14.83
C ARG A 64 -2.07 -4.96 14.69
N SER A 65 -1.40 -4.50 15.74
CA SER A 65 -0.85 -3.14 15.83
C SER A 65 0.09 -2.73 14.69
N GLU A 66 0.78 -3.69 14.08
CA GLU A 66 1.71 -3.46 12.98
C GLU A 66 1.02 -3.31 11.60
N TRP A 67 -0.28 -3.53 11.54
CA TRP A 67 -1.11 -3.37 10.34
C TRP A 67 -2.01 -2.16 10.47
N LYS A 68 -2.15 -1.42 9.39
CA LYS A 68 -3.05 -0.27 9.29
C LYS A 68 -4.14 -0.58 8.29
N HIS A 69 -5.40 -0.33 8.65
CA HIS A 69 -6.49 -0.38 7.68
C HIS A 69 -6.20 0.63 6.57
N LEU A 70 -6.26 0.16 5.32
CA LEU A 70 -5.90 0.94 4.14
C LEU A 70 -7.17 1.26 3.35
N SER A 71 -7.78 2.40 3.66
CA SER A 71 -8.89 2.92 2.87
C SER A 71 -8.38 3.76 1.71
N ALA A 72 -8.95 3.56 0.51
CA ALA A 72 -8.68 4.43 -0.63
C ALA A 72 -9.22 5.84 -0.36
N THR A 73 -8.44 6.87 -0.68
CA THR A 73 -8.99 8.22 -0.79
C THR A 73 -10.00 8.26 -1.94
N VAL A 74 -10.99 9.17 -1.85
CA VAL A 74 -12.00 9.35 -2.91
C VAL A 74 -11.37 9.64 -4.28
N THR A 75 -10.19 10.27 -4.28
CA THR A 75 -9.45 10.62 -5.50
C THR A 75 -8.57 9.50 -6.06
N ALA A 76 -8.35 8.41 -5.31
CA ALA A 76 -7.56 7.28 -5.80
C ALA A 76 -8.38 6.43 -6.78
N ARG A 77 -7.79 6.14 -7.94
CA ARG A 77 -8.37 5.31 -9.00
C ARG A 77 -7.56 4.03 -9.18
N ALA A 78 -8.24 2.90 -9.27
CA ALA A 78 -7.62 1.62 -9.58
C ALA A 78 -6.95 1.68 -10.96
N TRP A 79 -5.76 1.09 -11.06
CA TRP A 79 -5.12 0.92 -12.36
C TRP A 79 -5.69 -0.32 -13.04
N THR A 80 -5.84 -0.24 -14.35
CA THR A 80 -6.28 -1.31 -15.23
C THR A 80 -5.26 -1.46 -16.36
N ASP A 81 -5.43 -2.47 -17.21
CA ASP A 81 -4.57 -2.64 -18.39
C ASP A 81 -4.57 -1.37 -19.28
N ASP A 82 -5.74 -0.77 -19.51
CA ASP A 82 -5.89 0.45 -20.30
C ASP A 82 -5.63 1.76 -19.55
N TYR A 83 -5.35 1.72 -18.24
CA TYR A 83 -5.20 2.94 -17.44
C TYR A 83 -4.20 2.78 -16.30
N SER A 84 -3.18 3.63 -16.31
CA SER A 84 -2.25 3.79 -15.19
C SER A 84 -1.85 5.25 -15.03
N ASN A 85 -1.89 5.77 -13.80
CA ASN A 85 -1.42 7.12 -13.48
C ASN A 85 -0.04 7.08 -12.83
N VAL A 86 0.97 6.67 -13.61
CA VAL A 86 2.35 6.53 -13.15
C VAL A 86 2.91 7.86 -12.64
N LEU A 87 2.69 8.95 -13.38
CA LEU A 87 3.18 10.28 -13.00
C LEU A 87 2.62 10.73 -11.65
N GLY A 88 1.33 10.48 -11.38
CA GLY A 88 0.72 10.77 -10.09
C GLY A 88 1.36 9.99 -8.94
N ALA A 89 1.64 8.69 -9.15
CA ALA A 89 2.30 7.85 -8.15
C ALA A 89 3.75 8.29 -7.88
N VAL A 90 4.48 8.72 -8.92
CA VAL A 90 5.83 9.30 -8.78
C VAL A 90 5.79 10.63 -8.05
N LEU A 91 4.87 11.52 -8.41
CA LEU A 91 4.74 12.83 -7.76
C LEU A 91 4.35 12.70 -6.28
N ALA A 92 3.50 11.74 -5.94
CA ALA A 92 3.17 11.41 -4.56
C ALA A 92 4.42 11.00 -3.78
N GLN A 93 5.27 10.15 -4.36
CA GLN A 93 6.54 9.74 -3.75
C GLN A 93 7.47 10.94 -3.51
N LEU A 94 7.65 11.80 -4.52
CA LEU A 94 8.51 12.98 -4.39
C LEU A 94 8.03 13.92 -3.27
N ARG A 95 6.71 14.08 -3.11
CA ARG A 95 6.12 14.87 -2.03
C ARG A 95 6.30 14.23 -0.65
N ALA A 96 6.24 12.90 -0.55
CA ALA A 96 6.43 12.15 0.69
C ALA A 96 7.90 12.08 1.15
N VAL A 97 8.86 12.23 0.22
CA VAL A 97 10.30 12.33 0.55
C VAL A 97 10.69 13.75 1.02
N LYS A 98 10.02 14.79 0.50
CA LYS A 98 10.28 16.20 0.82
C LYS A 98 9.72 16.81 2.13
N PRO A 99 8.94 16.14 3.02
CA PRO A 99 8.36 16.80 4.20
C PRO A 99 9.39 17.21 5.26
N ASP A 100 10.57 16.59 5.34
CA ASP A 100 11.56 16.82 6.41
C ASP A 100 12.79 17.64 5.97
N SER A 101 12.65 18.52 4.96
CA SER A 101 13.78 19.30 4.40
C SER A 101 13.77 20.80 4.71
N LEU A 102 12.97 21.27 5.68
CA LEU A 102 12.96 22.67 6.13
C LEU A 102 12.84 22.77 7.65
#